data_AF-A0A077KEL6-F1
#
_entry.id   AF-A0A077KEL6-F1
#
_cell.length_a   1.000
_cell.length_b   1.000
_cell.length_c   1.000
_cell.angle_alpha   90.00
_cell.angle_beta   90.00
_cell.angle_gamma   90.00
#
_symmetry.space_group_name_H-M   'P 1'
#
loop_
_entity.id
_entity.type
_entity.pdbx_description
1 polymer ?
#
loop_
_entity_poly.entity_id
_entity_poly.type
_entity_poly.pdbx_seq_one_letter_code
_entity_poly.pdbx_strand_id
1 'polypeptide(L)'
;MINIWFPEELKGKIEGKLIFEIDKITINNEILSTEDIKRIQISICDYKKKLIRYNQFDGAFSQGCRNELIITLLNNQKKSCFFQIQQPKEMLQIINQIEHYTKRGLLTKEEENNILNYNW
;
A
#
# COMPACT_ATOMS: atom_id res chain seq x y z
N MET A 1 15.57 -33.15 13.40
CA MET A 1 14.39 -32.75 12.61
C MET A 1 14.45 -31.23 12.48
N ILE A 2 14.67 -30.70 11.28
CA ILE A 2 14.72 -29.24 11.06
C ILE A 2 13.27 -28.82 10.83
N ASN A 3 12.67 -28.09 11.77
CA ASN A 3 11.36 -27.47 11.56
C ASN A 3 11.54 -26.35 10.53
N ILE A 4 11.23 -26.66 9.28
CA ILE A 4 11.11 -25.68 8.21
C ILE A 4 9.78 -24.96 8.46
N TRP A 5 9.86 -23.72 8.95
CA TRP A 5 8.71 -22.84 9.14
C TRP A 5 8.13 -22.47 7.78
N PHE A 6 6.99 -23.07 7.45
CA PHE A 6 6.24 -22.72 6.25
C PHE A 6 5.59 -21.34 6.43
N PRO A 7 5.58 -20.49 5.39
CA PRO A 7 4.83 -19.24 5.43
C PRO A 7 3.38 -19.54 5.80
N GLU A 8 2.77 -18.75 6.70
CA GLU A 8 1.32 -18.83 6.89
C GLU A 8 0.66 -18.57 5.53
N GLU A 9 0.03 -19.59 4.98
CA GLU A 9 -0.68 -19.47 3.72
C GLU A 9 -1.82 -18.47 3.89
N LEU A 10 -1.99 -17.63 2.87
CA LEU A 10 -3.12 -16.70 2.80
C LEU A 10 -4.40 -17.52 2.85
N LYS A 11 -5.17 -17.41 3.94
CA LYS A 11 -6.43 -18.14 4.12
C LYS A 11 -7.60 -17.52 3.33
N GLY A 12 -7.32 -17.01 2.13
CA GLY A 12 -8.25 -16.30 1.26
C GLY A 12 -7.64 -15.98 -0.11
N LYS A 13 -8.43 -15.41 -1.02
CA LYS A 13 -7.96 -14.93 -2.33
C LYS A 13 -7.72 -13.42 -2.28
N ILE A 14 -6.62 -12.99 -2.88
CA ILE A 14 -6.40 -11.57 -3.17
C ILE A 14 -7.14 -11.28 -4.48
N GLU A 15 -8.18 -10.46 -4.39
CA GLU A 15 -8.99 -10.06 -5.53
C GLU A 15 -9.15 -8.53 -5.50
N GLY A 16 -9.15 -7.91 -6.68
CA GLY A 16 -9.31 -6.47 -6.84
C GLY A 16 -8.26 -5.82 -7.71
N LYS A 17 -8.42 -4.51 -7.92
CA LYS A 17 -7.54 -3.71 -8.78
C LYS A 17 -7.30 -2.37 -8.13
N LEU A 18 -6.03 -2.00 -7.94
CA LEU A 18 -5.65 -0.67 -7.49
C LEU A 18 -4.73 -0.06 -8.55
N ILE A 19 -5.13 1.07 -9.12
CA ILE A 19 -4.35 1.78 -10.15
C ILE A 19 -4.22 3.24 -9.75
N PHE A 20 -2.98 3.73 -9.78
CA PHE A 20 -2.67 5.15 -9.62
C PHE A 20 -2.40 5.74 -11.01
N GLU A 21 -3.15 6.77 -11.37
CA GLU A 21 -2.97 7.57 -12.58
C GLU A 21 -2.89 9.05 -12.18
N ILE A 22 -2.29 9.90 -13.01
CA ILE A 22 -2.05 11.31 -12.66
C ILE A 22 -3.33 12.04 -12.23
N ASP A 23 -4.44 11.79 -12.94
CA ASP A 23 -5.70 12.51 -12.71
C ASP A 23 -6.76 11.69 -11.96
N LYS A 24 -6.52 10.41 -11.67
CA LYS A 24 -7.50 9.54 -11.03
C LYS A 24 -6.87 8.35 -10.30
N ILE A 25 -7.62 7.78 -9.37
CA ILE A 25 -7.29 6.53 -8.69
C ILE A 25 -8.44 5.54 -8.93
N THR A 26 -8.11 4.34 -9.39
CA THR A 26 -9.10 3.28 -9.60
C THR A 26 -8.99 2.25 -8.48
N ILE A 27 -10.09 2.03 -7.76
CA ILE A 27 -10.24 0.99 -6.73
C ILE A 27 -11.33 0.02 -7.21
N ASN A 28 -10.93 -1.18 -7.62
CA ASN A 28 -11.77 -2.18 -8.27
C ASN A 28 -12.44 -1.61 -9.53
N ASN A 29 -13.74 -1.32 -9.45
CA ASN A 29 -14.53 -0.73 -10.54
C ASN A 29 -14.89 0.74 -10.28
N GLU A 30 -14.48 1.29 -9.12
CA GLU A 30 -14.71 2.67 -8.75
C GLU A 30 -13.55 3.53 -9.22
N ILE A 31 -13.86 4.61 -9.95
CA ILE A 31 -12.89 5.59 -10.43
C ILE A 31 -13.10 6.88 -9.65
N LEU A 32 -12.03 7.33 -8.98
CA LEU A 32 -12.03 8.55 -8.19
C LEU A 32 -11.17 9.59 -8.91
N SER A 33 -11.80 10.68 -9.38
CA SER A 33 -11.05 11.83 -9.91
C SER A 33 -10.26 12.49 -8.81
N THR A 34 -9.01 12.86 -9.10
CA THR A 34 -8.16 13.63 -8.17
C THR A 34 -8.72 15.01 -7.86
N GLU A 35 -9.63 15.53 -8.69
CA GLU A 35 -10.35 16.78 -8.42
C GLU A 35 -11.38 16.64 -7.29
N ASP A 36 -11.93 15.43 -7.10
CA ASP A 36 -12.90 15.13 -6.05
C ASP A 36 -12.23 14.67 -4.73
N ILE A 37 -10.90 14.48 -4.77
CA ILE A 37 -10.12 14.01 -3.64
C ILE A 37 -9.64 15.19 -2.81
N LYS A 38 -9.91 15.12 -1.50
CA LYS A 38 -9.42 16.06 -0.50
C LYS A 38 -8.06 15.64 0.05
N ARG A 39 -7.87 14.34 0.30
CA ARG A 39 -6.65 13.79 0.89
C ARG A 39 -6.46 12.32 0.54
N ILE A 40 -5.22 11.93 0.32
CA ILE A 40 -4.74 10.56 0.12
C ILE A 40 -3.81 10.23 1.30
N GLN A 41 -3.99 9.06 1.89
CA GLN A 41 -3.09 8.52 2.92
C GLN A 41 -2.71 7.10 2.51
N ILE A 42 -1.41 6.82 2.52
CA ILE A 42 -0.87 5.50 2.18
C ILE A 42 -0.01 5.04 3.35
N SER A 43 -0.38 3.89 3.92
CA SER A 43 0.34 3.24 5.01
C SER A 43 0.96 1.96 4.49
N ILE A 44 2.29 1.88 4.50
CA ILE A 44 3.02 0.71 4.06
C ILE A 44 3.64 0.03 5.29
N CYS A 45 3.26 -1.21 5.57
CA CYS A 45 3.78 -1.96 6.71
C CYS A 45 4.61 -3.18 6.28
N ASP A 46 4.24 -3.86 5.20
CA ASP A 46 4.95 -5.07 4.75
C ASP A 46 4.92 -5.32 3.24
N TYR A 47 5.75 -6.28 2.80
CA TYR A 47 5.77 -6.81 1.44
C TYR A 47 5.89 -8.34 1.51
N LYS A 48 5.51 -9.02 0.43
CA LYS A 48 5.50 -10.49 0.38
C LYS A 48 6.89 -11.06 0.62
N LYS A 49 6.98 -12.09 1.46
CA LYS A 49 8.23 -12.73 1.94
C LYS A 49 9.12 -11.85 2.83
N LYS A 50 8.64 -10.68 3.31
CA LYS A 50 9.32 -9.96 4.38
C LYS A 50 9.33 -10.82 5.65
N LEU A 51 10.50 -11.05 6.25
CA LEU A 51 10.59 -11.79 7.52
C LEU A 51 9.97 -10.94 8.64
N ILE A 52 8.90 -11.46 9.24
CA ILE A 52 8.30 -10.94 10.47
C ILE A 52 8.85 -11.78 11.62
N ARG A 53 9.74 -11.19 12.43
CA ARG A 53 10.22 -11.84 13.65
C ARG A 53 9.21 -11.59 14.77
N TYR A 54 8.66 -12.66 15.33
CA TYR A 54 7.81 -12.56 16.52
C TYR A 54 8.65 -12.68 17.79
N ASN A 55 9.72 -13.50 17.77
CA ASN A 55 10.67 -13.73 18.88
C ASN A 55 12.07 -14.11 18.34
N GLN A 56 13.05 -14.36 19.23
CA GLN A 56 14.43 -14.74 18.84
C GLN A 56 14.52 -16.08 18.08
N PHE A 57 13.52 -16.96 18.23
CA PHE A 57 13.52 -18.31 17.66
C PHE A 57 12.41 -18.58 16.65
N ASP A 58 11.44 -17.67 16.50
CA ASP A 58 10.28 -17.85 15.62
C ASP A 58 10.04 -16.60 14.76
N GLY A 59 9.80 -16.84 13.47
CA GLY A 59 9.41 -15.82 12.51
C GLY A 59 8.53 -16.41 11.41
N ALA A 60 7.60 -15.61 10.92
CA ALA A 60 6.82 -15.94 9.73
C ALA A 60 7.21 -15.02 8.58
N PHE A 61 6.85 -15.42 7.37
CA PHE A 61 6.98 -14.57 6.21
C PHE A 61 5.67 -13.83 5.96
N SER A 62 5.75 -12.51 5.85
CA SER A 62 4.61 -11.67 5.48
C SER A 62 4.05 -12.08 4.12
N GLN A 63 2.73 -11.97 3.98
CA GLN A 63 2.05 -12.05 2.69
C GLN A 63 1.96 -10.70 1.97
N GLY A 64 2.49 -9.62 2.58
CA GLY A 64 2.56 -8.28 2.00
C GLY A 64 1.23 -7.56 1.88
N CYS A 65 0.20 -7.98 2.62
CA CYS A 65 -1.18 -7.46 2.49
C CYS A 65 -1.57 -6.45 3.57
N ARG A 66 -0.64 -6.10 4.48
CA ARG A 66 -0.91 -5.16 5.57
C ARG A 66 -0.57 -3.72 5.14
N ASN A 67 -0.95 -3.36 3.93
CA ASN A 67 -0.78 -2.02 3.40
C ASN A 67 -2.14 -1.41 3.14
N GLU A 68 -2.35 -0.15 3.50
CA GLU A 68 -3.65 0.50 3.48
C GLU A 68 -3.59 1.80 2.68
N LEU A 69 -4.60 1.98 1.83
CA LEU A 69 -4.89 3.24 1.17
C LEU A 69 -6.18 3.81 1.76
N ILE A 70 -6.17 5.08 2.14
CA ILE A 70 -7.34 5.83 2.56
C ILE A 70 -7.45 7.10 1.70
N ILE A 71 -8.60 7.27 1.05
CA ILE A 71 -8.94 8.45 0.27
C ILE A 71 -10.09 9.16 0.98
N THR A 72 -9.89 10.42 1.33
CA THR A 72 -10.94 11.31 1.80
C THR A 72 -11.37 12.20 0.63
N LEU A 73 -12.66 12.17 0.29
CA LEU A 73 -13.24 13.01 -0.77
C LEU A 73 -13.59 14.41 -0.24
N LEU A 74 -13.86 15.35 -1.14
CA LEU A 74 -14.25 16.73 -0.78
C LEU A 74 -15.52 16.79 0.08
N ASN A 75 -16.44 15.84 -0.10
CA ASN A 75 -17.64 15.67 0.72
C ASN A 75 -17.36 15.01 2.10
N ASN A 76 -16.08 14.79 2.45
CA ASN A 76 -15.59 14.09 3.65
C ASN A 76 -15.93 12.59 3.73
N GLN A 77 -16.48 11.98 2.68
CA GLN A 77 -16.59 10.52 2.61
C GLN A 77 -15.20 9.90 2.51
N LYS A 78 -15.02 8.76 3.18
CA LYS A 78 -13.77 7.99 3.15
C LYS A 78 -13.96 6.71 2.37
N LYS A 79 -13.00 6.44 1.49
CA LYS A 79 -12.83 5.18 0.78
C LYS A 79 -11.52 4.56 1.24
N SER A 80 -11.51 3.30 1.63
CA SER A 80 -10.28 2.61 2.00
C SER A 80 -10.22 1.21 1.43
N CYS A 81 -9.00 0.75 1.19
CA CYS A 81 -8.74 -0.62 0.80
C CYS A 81 -7.36 -1.07 1.29
N PHE A 82 -7.27 -2.35 1.62
CA PHE A 82 -5.97 -3.01 1.78
C PHE A 82 -5.43 -3.45 0.43
N PHE A 83 -4.11 -3.43 0.27
CA PHE A 83 -3.45 -3.86 -0.96
C PHE A 83 -2.20 -4.68 -0.68
N GLN A 84 -1.84 -5.51 -1.66
CA GLN A 84 -0.64 -6.32 -1.58
C GLN A 84 0.55 -5.62 -2.22
N ILE A 85 1.70 -5.65 -1.56
CA ILE A 85 3.01 -5.37 -2.16
C ILE A 85 3.73 -6.71 -2.33
N GLN A 86 3.97 -7.10 -3.58
CA GLN A 86 4.64 -8.33 -3.95
C GLN A 86 6.15 -8.23 -3.83
N GLN A 87 6.72 -7.04 -4.06
CA GLN A 87 8.17 -6.82 -4.02
C GLN A 87 8.51 -5.50 -3.32
N PRO A 88 9.65 -5.42 -2.60
CA PRO A 88 10.07 -4.21 -1.89
C PRO A 88 9.90 -2.92 -2.70
N LYS A 89 10.37 -2.93 -3.95
CA LYS A 89 10.45 -1.74 -4.81
C LYS A 89 9.22 -1.50 -5.68
N GLU A 90 8.12 -2.23 -5.49
CA GLU A 90 6.92 -2.10 -6.32
C GLU A 90 6.31 -0.70 -6.26
N MET A 91 6.35 -0.06 -5.09
CA MET A 91 5.85 1.31 -4.91
C MET A 91 6.64 2.37 -5.69
N LEU A 92 7.89 2.08 -6.10
CA LEU A 92 8.65 2.99 -6.96
C LEU A 92 8.08 3.07 -8.37
N GLN A 93 7.27 2.10 -8.80
CA GLN A 93 6.63 2.11 -10.12
C GLN A 93 5.59 3.22 -10.24
N ILE A 94 5.05 3.70 -9.12
CA ILE A 94 4.03 4.76 -9.08
C ILE A 94 4.58 6.10 -8.57
N ILE A 95 5.91 6.26 -8.49
CA ILE A 95 6.51 7.42 -7.82
C ILE A 95 6.11 8.74 -8.47
N ASN A 96 6.01 8.78 -9.80
CA ASN A 96 5.60 9.98 -10.53
C ASN A 96 4.19 10.43 -10.13
N GLN A 97 3.28 9.48 -9.89
CA GLN A 97 1.93 9.75 -9.43
C GLN A 97 1.95 10.26 -7.99
N ILE A 98 2.72 9.63 -7.09
CA ILE A 98 2.87 10.08 -5.71
C ILE A 98 3.42 11.51 -5.64
N GLU A 99 4.51 11.80 -6.37
CA GLU A 99 5.08 13.16 -6.44
C GLU A 99 4.06 14.18 -6.98
N HIS A 100 3.27 13.79 -7.98
CA HIS A 100 2.22 14.65 -8.53
C HIS A 100 1.14 14.95 -7.49
N TYR A 101 0.67 13.94 -6.76
CA TYR A 101 -0.31 14.11 -5.69
C TYR A 101 0.23 14.99 -4.56
N THR A 102 1.50 14.85 -4.18
CA THR A 102 2.14 15.75 -3.19
C THR A 102 2.18 17.18 -3.70
N LYS A 103 2.60 17.41 -4.94
CA LYS A 103 2.65 18.75 -5.56
C LYS A 103 1.27 19.43 -5.59
N ARG A 104 0.20 18.64 -5.72
CA ARG A 104 -1.19 19.12 -5.65
C ARG A 104 -1.75 19.27 -4.24
N GLY A 105 -0.98 18.90 -3.21
CA GLY A 105 -1.42 18.95 -1.82
C GLY A 105 -2.40 17.85 -1.41
N LEU A 106 -2.57 16.82 -2.24
CA LEU A 106 -3.44 15.68 -1.93
C LEU A 106 -2.79 14.69 -0.96
N LEU A 107 -1.46 14.65 -0.95
CA LEU A 107 -0.63 13.77 -0.13
C LEU A 107 0.44 14.63 0.56
N THR A 108 0.81 14.28 1.80
CA THR A 108 1.82 15.04 2.54
C THR A 108 3.23 14.63 2.15
N LYS A 109 4.21 15.55 2.28
CA LYS A 109 5.61 15.23 1.99
C LYS A 109 6.17 14.12 2.89
N GLU A 110 5.66 14.02 4.13
CA GLU A 110 5.98 12.93 5.05
C GLU A 110 5.50 11.58 4.51
N GLU A 111 4.24 11.49 4.06
CA GLU A 111 3.69 10.28 3.43
C GLU A 111 4.49 9.90 2.18
N GLU A 112 4.89 10.87 1.35
CA GLU A 112 5.74 10.61 0.17
C GLU A 112 7.11 10.05 0.57
N ASN A 113 7.76 10.67 1.56
CA ASN A 113 9.06 10.23 2.06
C ASN A 113 8.96 8.82 2.68
N ASN A 114 7.86 8.52 3.37
CA ASN A 114 7.64 7.18 3.92
C ASN A 114 7.54 6.13 2.82
N ILE A 115 6.93 6.46 1.67
CA ILE A 115 6.86 5.57 0.51
C ILE A 115 8.24 5.41 -0.15
N LEU A 116 8.96 6.51 -0.35
CA LEU A 116 10.29 6.53 -0.99
C LEU A 116 11.36 5.79 -0.18
N ASN A 117 11.33 5.97 1.14
CA ASN A 117 12.30 5.40 2.06
C ASN A 117 11.84 4.04 2.62
N TYR A 118 10.67 3.57 2.21
CA TYR A 118 10.26 2.20 2.49
C TYR A 118 11.28 1.27 1.82
N ASN A 119 12.06 0.54 2.63
CA ASN A 119 13.19 -0.37 2.32
C ASN A 119 14.62 0.18 2.48
N TRP A 120 15.01 0.43 3.73
CA TRP A 120 16.41 0.31 4.16
C TRP A 120 16.44 -0.69 5.33
#